data_AF-A0A521LMI6-F1
#
_entry.id   AF-A0A521LMI6-F1
#
_cell.length_a   1.000
_cell.length_b   1.000
_cell.length_c   1.000
_cell.angle_alpha   90.00
_cell.angle_beta   90.00
_cell.angle_gamma   90.00
#
_symmetry.space_group_name_H-M   'P 1'
#
loop_
_entity.id
_entity.type
_entity.pdbx_description
1 polymer ?
#
loop_
_entity_poly.entity_id
_entity_poly.type
_entity_poly.pdbx_seq_one_letter_code
_entity_poly.pdbx_strand_id
1 'polypeptide(L)' 'ANRADRQRGGKMIDDRDVEQALAAAAAIGDDALQKQSQGRVVPDSFTHGTSAQRARWFRIGLESGDPRKCDTFRAQQL' A
#
# COMPACT_ATOMS: atom_id res chain seq x y z
N ALA A 1 8.40 -28.25 0.90
CA ALA A 1 7.15 -28.42 1.66
C ALA A 1 6.82 -27.10 2.34
N ASN A 2 6.15 -26.21 1.61
CA ASN A 2 5.90 -24.83 2.03
C ASN A 2 4.66 -24.80 2.92
N ARG A 3 4.85 -24.68 4.24
CA ARG A 3 3.78 -24.65 5.25
C ARG A 3 3.11 -23.26 5.36
N ALA A 4 3.02 -22.51 4.27
CA ALA A 4 2.38 -21.19 4.26
C ALA A 4 0.91 -21.23 3.80
N ASP A 5 0.46 -22.32 3.16
CA ASP A 5 -0.85 -22.37 2.51
C ASP A 5 -2.01 -22.88 3.39
N ARG A 6 -1.75 -23.28 4.65
CA ARG A 6 -2.72 -24.12 5.40
C ARG A 6 -3.58 -23.40 6.46
N GLN A 7 -3.52 -22.07 6.58
CA GLN A 7 -4.31 -21.34 7.61
C GLN A 7 -5.09 -20.12 7.09
N ARG A 8 -5.58 -20.14 5.85
CA ARG A 8 -6.67 -19.25 5.42
C ARG A 8 -7.73 -20.10 4.73
N GLY A 9 -8.90 -20.24 5.37
CA GLY A 9 -10.08 -20.84 4.74
C GLY A 9 -10.31 -20.18 3.39
N GLY A 10 -10.40 -20.99 2.33
CA GLY A 10 -10.29 -20.58 0.93
C GLY A 10 -11.22 -19.45 0.51
N LYS A 11 -10.75 -18.22 0.63
CA LYS A 11 -11.24 -17.07 -0.13
C LYS A 11 -10.12 -16.70 -1.08
N MET A 12 -10.28 -17.07 -2.35
CA MET A 12 -9.45 -16.55 -3.43
C MET A 12 -9.63 -15.03 -3.45
N ILE A 13 -8.53 -14.29 -3.51
CA ILE A 13 -8.57 -12.84 -3.66
C ILE A 13 -9.12 -12.56 -5.06
N ASP A 14 -10.20 -11.80 -5.14
CA ASP A 14 -10.76 -11.32 -6.40
C ASP A 14 -10.31 -9.87 -6.71
N ASP A 15 -10.60 -9.39 -7.92
CA ASP A 15 -10.20 -8.04 -8.35
C ASP A 15 -10.79 -6.94 -7.46
N ARG A 16 -11.98 -7.15 -6.89
CA ARG A 16 -12.61 -6.17 -5.99
C ARG A 16 -11.91 -6.14 -4.64
N ASP A 17 -11.46 -7.28 -4.13
CA ASP A 17 -10.63 -7.33 -2.93
C ASP A 17 -9.31 -6.53 -3.16
N VAL A 18 -8.73 -6.62 -4.37
CA VAL A 18 -7.54 -5.84 -4.76
C VAL A 18 -7.83 -4.35 -4.84
N GLU A 19 -8.93 -3.95 -5.49
CA GLU A 19 -9.35 -2.55 -5.58
C GLU A 19 -9.63 -1.93 -4.21
N GLN A 20 -10.30 -2.67 -3.32
CA GLN A 20 -10.57 -2.23 -1.95
C GLN A 20 -9.27 -2.05 -1.17
N ALA A 21 -8.34 -2.99 -1.30
CA ALA A 21 -7.04 -2.89 -0.64
C ALA A 21 -6.20 -1.72 -1.18
N LEU A 22 -6.27 -1.44 -2.48
CA LEU A 22 -5.66 -0.26 -3.10
C LEU A 22 -6.27 1.05 -2.61
N ALA A 23 -7.61 1.10 -2.50
CA ALA A 23 -8.31 2.27 -1.97
C ALA A 23 -7.93 2.54 -0.50
N ALA A 24 -7.90 1.49 0.32
CA ALA A 24 -7.40 1.56 1.69
C ALA A 24 -5.92 1.96 1.73
N ALA A 25 -5.10 1.49 0.79
CA ALA A 25 -3.70 1.86 0.69
C ALA A 25 -3.54 3.38 0.42
N ALA A 26 -4.31 3.90 -0.54
CA ALA A 26 -4.30 5.32 -0.85
C ALA A 26 -4.83 6.18 0.32
N ALA A 27 -5.91 5.75 0.99
CA ALA A 27 -6.56 6.55 2.04
C ALA A 27 -5.67 6.87 3.26
N ILE A 28 -4.65 6.05 3.54
CA ILE A 28 -3.72 6.26 4.68
C ILE A 28 -2.47 7.06 4.23
N GLY A 29 -2.38 7.48 2.96
CA GLY A 29 -1.34 8.44 2.55
C GLY A 29 -1.51 9.77 3.30
N ASP A 30 -0.41 10.36 3.77
CA ASP A 30 -0.47 11.61 4.53
C ASP A 30 -1.05 12.76 3.70
N ASP A 31 -0.86 12.76 2.39
CA ASP A 31 -1.50 13.71 1.48
C ASP A 31 -3.03 13.58 1.48
N ALA A 32 -3.57 12.35 1.48
CA ALA A 32 -5.01 12.12 1.60
C ALA A 32 -5.52 12.50 3.00
N LEU A 33 -4.83 12.03 4.06
CA LEU A 33 -5.20 12.29 5.45
C LEU A 33 -5.18 13.79 5.77
N GLN A 34 -4.14 14.51 5.34
CA GLN A 34 -4.04 15.95 5.54
C GLN A 34 -5.04 16.71 4.70
N LYS A 35 -5.27 16.31 3.44
CA LYS A 35 -6.31 16.95 2.63
C LYS A 35 -7.70 16.77 3.25
N GLN A 36 -7.98 15.60 3.84
CA GLN A 36 -9.25 15.34 4.52
C GLN A 36 -9.37 16.09 5.86
N SER A 37 -8.29 16.23 6.62
CA SER A 37 -8.33 16.84 7.97
C SER A 37 -8.22 18.37 7.96
N GLN A 38 -7.37 18.93 7.10
CA GLN A 38 -7.01 20.35 7.10
C GLN A 38 -7.14 21.03 5.72
N GLY A 39 -7.50 20.30 4.67
CA GLY A 39 -7.71 20.84 3.32
C GLY A 39 -6.45 21.17 2.53
N ARG A 40 -5.27 21.01 3.14
CA ARG A 40 -3.95 21.29 2.52
C ARG A 40 -2.94 20.20 2.84
N VAL A 41 -1.97 20.04 1.94
CA VAL A 41 -0.87 19.08 2.07
C VAL A 41 0.41 19.82 2.46
N VAL A 42 1.10 19.33 3.48
CA VAL A 42 2.39 19.81 3.97
C VAL A 42 3.35 18.63 3.96
N PRO A 43 4.22 18.50 2.94
CA PRO A 43 5.09 17.34 2.76
C PRO A 43 6.06 17.08 3.93
N ASP A 44 6.54 18.15 4.57
CA ASP A 44 7.57 18.04 5.64
C ASP A 44 7.08 17.33 6.90
N SER A 45 5.76 17.13 7.05
CA SER A 45 5.16 16.42 8.19
C SER A 45 4.69 15.00 7.86
N PHE A 46 5.14 14.43 6.74
CA PHE A 46 4.76 13.08 6.34
C PHE A 46 5.40 12.01 7.25
N THR A 47 4.61 10.97 7.55
CA THR A 47 4.97 9.81 8.39
C THR A 47 4.63 8.47 7.73
N HIS A 48 3.63 8.44 6.84
CA HIS A 48 3.14 7.28 6.08
C HIS A 48 3.41 7.40 4.57
N GLY A 49 3.98 8.53 4.12
CA GLY A 49 4.25 8.81 2.71
C GLY A 49 3.00 9.23 1.93
N THR A 50 3.13 9.36 0.61
CA THR A 50 1.99 9.74 -0.24
C THR A 50 1.05 8.56 -0.49
N SER A 51 -0.20 8.88 -0.83
CA SER A 51 -1.20 7.92 -1.28
C SER A 51 -0.69 7.10 -2.48
N ALA A 52 -0.01 7.77 -3.41
CA ALA A 52 0.58 7.14 -4.60
C ALA A 52 1.69 6.13 -4.24
N GLN A 53 2.57 6.50 -3.31
CA GLN A 53 3.62 5.62 -2.79
C GLN A 53 3.01 4.35 -2.19
N ARG A 54 1.98 4.50 -1.36
CA ARG A 54 1.31 3.36 -0.72
C ARG A 54 0.63 2.44 -1.72
N ALA A 55 -0.09 3.00 -2.71
CA ALA A 55 -0.71 2.21 -3.76
C ALA A 55 0.33 1.46 -4.61
N ARG A 56 1.46 2.12 -4.95
CA ARG A 56 2.56 1.50 -5.69
C ARG A 56 3.16 0.32 -4.92
N TRP A 57 3.48 0.48 -3.64
CA TRP A 57 4.07 -0.60 -2.85
C TRP A 57 3.11 -1.75 -2.60
N PHE A 58 1.82 -1.47 -2.47
CA PHE A 58 0.80 -2.51 -2.41
C PHE A 58 0.80 -3.37 -3.69
N ARG A 59 0.78 -2.74 -4.87
CA ARG A 59 0.84 -3.47 -6.17
C ARG A 59 2.10 -4.33 -6.27
N ILE A 60 3.26 -3.75 -5.97
CA ILE A 60 4.54 -4.47 -6.03
C ILE A 60 4.52 -5.70 -5.11
N GLY A 61 4.04 -5.56 -3.87
CA GLY A 61 3.95 -6.67 -2.93
C GLY A 61 2.99 -7.76 -3.40
N LEU A 62 1.84 -7.37 -3.95
CA LEU A 62 0.83 -8.29 -4.48
C LEU A 62 1.33 -9.05 -5.71
N GLU A 63 1.90 -8.35 -6.68
CA GLU A 63 2.38 -8.93 -7.94
C GLU A 63 3.61 -9.81 -7.75
N SER A 64 4.54 -9.39 -6.89
CA SER A 64 5.79 -10.13 -6.68
C SER A 64 5.68 -11.26 -5.66
N GLY A 65 4.72 -11.17 -4.72
CA GLY A 65 4.66 -12.03 -3.54
C GLY A 65 5.89 -11.90 -2.60
N ASP A 66 6.78 -10.93 -2.83
CA ASP A 66 8.03 -10.75 -2.09
C ASP A 66 8.11 -9.35 -1.46
N PRO A 67 7.93 -9.25 -0.12
CA PRO A 67 8.03 -7.98 0.60
C PRO A 67 9.37 -7.27 0.42
N ARG A 68 10.46 -7.99 0.10
CA ARG A 68 11.79 -7.39 -0.10
C ARG A 68 11.86 -6.53 -1.35
N LYS A 69 10.89 -6.64 -2.26
CA LYS A 69 10.74 -5.75 -3.42
C LYS A 69 10.20 -4.38 -3.02
N CYS A 70 9.60 -4.26 -1.83
CA CYS A 70 9.11 -3.00 -1.27
C CYS A 70 10.22 -2.21 -0.60
N ASP A 71 11.20 -1.74 -1.38
CA ASP A 71 12.32 -0.96 -0.85
C ASP A 71 12.10 0.55 -1.05
N THR A 72 11.41 1.15 -0.08
CA THR A 72 11.12 2.59 -0.07
C THR A 72 12.36 3.46 -0.04
N PHE A 73 13.42 3.03 0.64
CA PHE A 73 14.61 3.86 0.87
C PHE A 73 15.57 3.86 -0.32
N ARG A 74 15.55 2.82 -1.16
CA ARG A 74 16.35 2.75 -2.39
C ARG A 74 15.60 3.22 -3.64
N ALA A 75 14.30 3.51 -3.53
CA ALA A 75 13.54 4.08 -4.64
C ALA A 75 13.96 5.53 -4.88
N GLN A 76 14.67 5.78 -6.00
CA GLN A 76 15.24 7.10 -6.34
C GLN A 76 14.17 8.17 -6.61
N GLN A 77 12.94 7.77 -6.92
CA GLN A 77 11.78 8.65 -7.07
C GLN A 77 10.50 7.86 -6.84
N LEU A 78 9.55 8.48 -6.15
CA LEU A 78 8.32 7.87 -5.66
C LEU A 78 7.13 8.82 -5.77
#